data_AF-A0A7L2YHE5-F1
#
_entry.id   AF-A0A7L2YHE5-F1
#
_cell.length_a   1.000
_cell.length_b   1.000
_cell.length_c   1.000
_cell.angle_alpha   90.00
_cell.angle_beta   90.00
_cell.angle_gamma   90.00
#
_symmetry.space_group_name_H-M   'P 1'
#
loop_
_entity.id
_entity.type
_entity.pdbx_description
1 polymer ?
#
loop_
_entity_poly.entity_id
_entity_poly.type
_entity_poly.pdbx_seq_one_letter_code
_entity_poly.pdbx_strand_id
1 'polypeptide(L)'
;MESVGFPLTAKFAHPRSFPTRFLPAVHAMASSYRNRFPYRPLPQSYSLPWMPSAYYKTAALKTTLDPFSKSSQGITTSEKLPSIYNRTTVFTQYTPEDWYKSNQTNYKEAETSQKNAEHLTVDTSLLIEDKYQQTRKTQVESTKNLGVRANDIAFWKSELCHELDEMVGETNALTDVKSRLERAFAESEAPLQVAQECLLHREKRMGIDLVHDDVEKQLFAEVDVIRSCQEKMERFLEKAKGQLESNWAAQHNLEKDLANKQVAHRIDDKCHHLMNTSQGIGYYRGVEQIDATVSVPESWTKFTNDNILLSQSERAASAKLRDEIENLLVLTANEMWRQFNMVNVAFTNRIAETTDAKRKIQTHLTKTLQEIFQTEKNIEDIKKAIRDQGPPLKVAQTRLDERTRRPNMELCRDTAQLR
;
A
#
# COMPACT_ATOMS: atom_id res chain seq x y z
N MET A 1 -54.83 -1.05 -44.64
CA MET A 1 -54.03 0.19 -44.56
C MET A 1 -52.87 -0.14 -43.65
N GLU A 2 -51.81 -0.77 -44.19
CA GLU A 2 -50.63 -0.08 -44.79
C GLU A 2 -49.84 0.66 -43.69
N SER A 3 -48.54 0.47 -43.43
CA SER A 3 -47.45 -0.33 -44.01
C SER A 3 -46.38 -0.46 -42.91
N VAL A 4 -45.84 -1.64 -42.62
CA VAL A 4 -44.56 -2.17 -43.11
C VAL A 4 -43.42 -1.15 -43.15
N GLY A 5 -42.48 -1.28 -42.21
CA GLY A 5 -41.15 -0.64 -42.24
C GLY A 5 -40.11 -1.60 -41.67
N PHE A 6 -39.33 -2.22 -42.57
CA PHE A 6 -38.24 -3.16 -42.29
C PHE A 6 -37.02 -2.49 -41.64
N PRO A 7 -36.17 -3.26 -40.91
CA PRO A 7 -34.98 -2.76 -40.25
C PRO A 7 -33.82 -2.58 -41.23
N LEU A 8 -33.18 -1.41 -41.19
CA LEU A 8 -31.96 -1.11 -41.95
C LEU A 8 -30.72 -1.71 -41.27
N THR A 9 -30.22 -2.74 -41.94
CA THR A 9 -28.84 -3.23 -42.10
C THR A 9 -27.72 -2.54 -41.29
N ALA A 10 -27.05 -3.36 -40.48
CA ALA A 10 -25.80 -3.08 -39.80
C ALA A 10 -24.70 -2.61 -40.77
N LYS A 11 -24.06 -1.48 -40.44
CA LYS A 11 -22.78 -1.08 -41.01
C LYS A 11 -21.68 -1.53 -40.06
N PHE A 12 -20.88 -2.50 -40.51
CA PHE A 12 -19.61 -2.88 -39.90
C PHE A 12 -18.70 -1.64 -39.79
N ALA A 13 -18.45 -1.19 -38.56
CA ALA A 13 -17.39 -0.24 -38.28
C ALA A 13 -16.10 -1.04 -38.03
N HIS A 14 -15.18 -1.01 -38.99
CA HIS A 14 -13.80 -1.46 -38.77
C HIS A 14 -13.09 -0.48 -37.83
N PRO A 15 -12.24 -0.98 -36.91
CA PRO A 15 -11.46 -0.15 -36.00
C PRO A 15 -10.41 0.66 -36.77
N ARG A 16 -10.27 1.93 -36.40
CA ARG A 16 -9.19 2.81 -36.87
C ARG A 16 -7.83 2.19 -36.53
N SER A 17 -6.99 2.03 -37.55
CA SER A 17 -5.58 1.68 -37.46
C SER A 17 -4.80 2.76 -36.72
N PHE A 18 -4.19 2.39 -35.59
CA PHE A 18 -3.15 3.19 -34.93
C PHE A 18 -1.82 3.08 -35.71
N PRO A 19 -1.00 4.14 -35.79
CA PRO A 19 0.33 4.03 -36.35
C PRO A 19 1.25 3.27 -35.39
N THR A 20 1.76 2.14 -35.86
CA THR A 20 2.82 1.32 -35.24
C THR A 20 4.11 2.13 -35.09
N ARG A 21 4.42 2.58 -33.88
CA ARG A 21 5.81 2.87 -33.47
C ARG A 21 6.34 1.63 -32.77
N PHE A 22 7.13 0.85 -33.51
CA PHE A 22 7.97 -0.19 -32.95
C PHE A 22 9.02 0.45 -32.02
N LEU A 23 8.99 0.11 -30.74
CA LEU A 23 10.14 0.22 -29.85
C LEU A 23 10.66 -1.20 -29.59
N PRO A 24 11.97 -1.46 -29.75
CA PRO A 24 12.53 -2.80 -29.55
C PRO A 24 12.58 -3.18 -28.07
N ALA A 25 12.42 -4.48 -27.82
CA ALA A 25 12.50 -5.12 -26.51
C ALA A 25 13.87 -4.92 -25.84
N VAL A 26 13.88 -4.43 -24.61
CA VAL A 26 15.08 -4.37 -23.76
C VAL A 26 15.09 -5.60 -22.85
N HIS A 27 15.56 -6.72 -23.40
CA HIS A 27 16.14 -7.79 -22.62
C HIS A 27 17.50 -8.15 -23.21
N ALA A 28 18.43 -8.48 -22.31
CA ALA A 28 19.84 -8.83 -22.52
C ALA A 28 20.85 -7.67 -22.58
N MET A 29 21.12 -7.07 -21.41
CA MET A 29 22.52 -6.79 -21.02
C MET A 29 22.80 -7.40 -19.66
N ALA A 30 22.81 -8.73 -19.65
CA ALA A 30 23.50 -9.51 -18.64
C ALA A 30 24.99 -9.56 -18.98
N SER A 31 25.81 -9.22 -17.99
CA SER A 31 27.20 -9.64 -17.80
C SER A 31 28.23 -9.33 -18.90
N SER A 32 29.13 -8.39 -18.61
CA SER A 32 30.49 -8.44 -19.17
C SER A 32 31.52 -7.71 -18.32
N TYR A 33 31.79 -8.21 -17.11
CA TYR A 33 33.10 -8.01 -16.48
C TYR A 33 33.55 -9.34 -15.88
N ARG A 34 34.00 -10.26 -16.76
CA ARG A 34 34.74 -11.44 -16.35
C ARG A 34 36.10 -10.99 -15.85
N ASN A 35 36.30 -11.10 -14.54
CA ASN A 35 37.59 -11.28 -13.92
C ASN A 35 38.37 -12.42 -14.60
N ARG A 36 39.61 -12.14 -15.01
CA ARG A 36 40.68 -13.15 -15.11
C ARG A 36 42.01 -12.52 -14.72
N PHE A 37 42.46 -12.79 -13.50
CA PHE A 37 43.89 -12.90 -13.20
C PHE A 37 44.13 -14.22 -12.46
N PRO A 38 45.22 -14.94 -12.77
CA PRO A 38 45.49 -16.27 -12.24
C PRO A 38 46.07 -16.20 -10.82
N TYR A 39 45.70 -17.19 -10.02
CA TYR A 39 46.17 -17.41 -8.66
C TYR A 39 47.56 -18.09 -8.67
N ARG A 40 48.54 -17.56 -7.92
CA ARG A 40 49.66 -18.32 -7.32
C ARG A 40 50.21 -17.61 -6.05
N PRO A 41 50.85 -18.35 -5.13
CA PRO A 41 50.76 -18.11 -3.68
C PRO A 41 51.89 -17.25 -3.07
N LEU A 42 51.61 -16.80 -1.83
CA LEU A 42 52.37 -15.98 -0.85
C LEU A 42 53.91 -16.21 -0.76
N PRO A 43 54.71 -15.21 -0.33
CA PRO A 43 54.91 -15.00 1.12
C PRO A 43 55.07 -13.55 1.61
N GLN A 44 54.84 -13.38 2.92
CA GLN A 44 55.10 -12.18 3.72
C GLN A 44 56.51 -11.61 3.53
N SER A 45 56.63 -10.32 3.24
CA SER A 45 57.68 -9.47 3.81
C SER A 45 57.35 -7.99 3.62
N TYR A 46 57.70 -7.23 4.65
CA TYR A 46 57.57 -5.79 4.76
C TYR A 46 58.51 -5.07 3.78
N SER A 47 58.06 -3.90 3.30
CA SER A 47 58.82 -2.78 2.71
C SER A 47 59.13 -2.75 1.18
N LEU A 48 58.45 -1.78 0.51
CA LEU A 48 58.83 -0.98 -0.69
C LEU A 48 58.83 -1.68 -2.08
N PRO A 49 58.87 -1.03 -3.28
CA PRO A 49 58.83 0.40 -3.68
C PRO A 49 57.98 0.72 -4.97
N TRP A 50 57.03 1.65 -4.92
CA TRP A 50 56.65 2.45 -6.10
C TRP A 50 55.91 3.73 -5.70
N MET A 51 56.68 4.81 -5.56
CA MET A 51 56.22 6.18 -5.69
C MET A 51 56.68 6.67 -7.07
N PRO A 52 55.81 7.35 -7.82
CA PRO A 52 56.12 8.75 -8.08
C PRO A 52 55.03 9.68 -7.55
N SER A 53 55.46 10.54 -6.62
CA SER A 53 54.86 11.84 -6.39
C SER A 53 54.99 12.71 -7.64
N ALA A 54 53.88 13.17 -8.20
CA ALA A 54 53.82 14.42 -8.94
C ALA A 54 52.35 14.87 -8.98
N TYR A 55 52.14 16.16 -8.74
CA TYR A 55 50.86 16.89 -8.63
C TYR A 55 50.24 16.96 -7.23
N TYR A 56 50.35 18.18 -6.68
CA TYR A 56 49.79 18.72 -5.43
C TYR A 56 50.57 18.48 -4.14
N LYS A 57 51.75 19.13 -4.04
CA LYS A 57 52.16 19.78 -2.78
C LYS A 57 51.72 21.24 -2.85
N THR A 58 50.57 21.57 -2.28
CA THR A 58 50.25 22.94 -1.91
C THR A 58 50.94 23.24 -0.59
N ALA A 59 51.91 24.14 -0.65
CA ALA A 59 52.60 24.69 0.51
C ALA A 59 51.59 25.46 1.38
N ALA A 60 51.22 24.90 2.53
CA ALA A 60 50.65 25.68 3.62
C ALA A 60 51.81 26.40 4.33
N LEU A 61 52.27 27.52 3.76
CA LEU A 61 53.11 28.46 4.50
C LEU A 61 52.21 29.21 5.49
N LYS A 62 52.15 28.71 6.73
CA LYS A 62 51.82 29.56 7.87
C LYS A 62 52.99 30.50 8.07
N THR A 63 52.86 31.76 7.69
CA THR A 63 53.78 32.83 8.11
C THR A 63 53.49 33.15 9.57
N THR A 64 54.10 32.38 10.48
CA THR A 64 54.29 32.82 11.86
C THR A 64 55.49 33.77 11.84
N LEU A 65 55.25 35.07 12.00
CA LEU A 65 56.31 36.03 12.29
C LEU A 65 56.79 35.77 13.73
N ASP A 66 57.82 34.94 13.87
CA ASP A 66 58.58 34.86 15.11
C ASP A 66 59.62 35.99 15.17
N PRO A 67 59.76 36.69 16.31
CA PRO A 67 60.76 37.73 16.48
C PRO A 67 62.14 37.09 16.68
N PHE A 68 63.06 37.33 15.75
CA PHE A 68 64.48 37.01 15.96
C PHE A 68 65.05 37.92 17.06
N SER A 69 65.14 37.39 18.28
CA SER A 69 65.94 37.96 19.36
C SER A 69 66.67 36.87 20.13
N LYS A 70 67.97 37.15 20.33
CA LYS A 70 68.96 36.56 21.26
C LYS A 70 69.84 35.43 20.72
N SER A 71 71.12 35.75 20.48
CA SER A 71 72.14 35.56 21.52
C SER A 71 73.50 36.17 21.14
N SER A 72 73.99 37.09 21.96
CA SER A 72 75.41 37.11 22.36
C SER A 72 75.46 37.59 23.81
N GLN A 73 75.68 36.66 24.74
CA GLN A 73 75.99 36.96 26.14
C GLN A 73 77.46 37.38 26.28
N GLY A 74 77.74 38.33 27.17
CA GLY A 74 78.95 38.24 28.00
C GLY A 74 79.87 39.47 28.14
N ILE A 75 79.59 40.30 29.15
CA ILE A 75 80.54 40.74 30.21
C ILE A 75 81.55 41.90 29.92
N THR A 76 81.22 43.07 30.52
CA THR A 76 82.02 44.06 31.28
C THR A 76 83.41 44.51 30.76
N THR A 77 83.79 45.79 30.71
CA THR A 77 84.05 46.72 31.83
C THR A 77 84.51 48.08 31.28
N SER A 78 84.30 49.14 32.05
CA SER A 78 84.93 50.46 31.93
C SER A 78 86.43 50.39 32.28
N GLU A 79 87.33 50.91 31.44
CA GLU A 79 88.29 51.98 31.78
C GLU A 79 89.36 52.23 30.69
N LYS A 80 89.59 53.53 30.45
CA LYS A 80 90.84 54.24 30.10
C LYS A 80 91.53 54.02 28.74
N LEU A 81 91.77 55.17 28.09
CA LEU A 81 92.76 55.39 27.03
C LEU A 81 94.13 54.81 27.40
N PRO A 82 94.91 54.45 26.36
CA PRO A 82 96.28 54.92 26.29
C PRO A 82 96.58 55.75 25.04
N SER A 83 97.52 56.66 25.24
CA SER A 83 98.08 57.63 24.32
C SER A 83 99.22 57.03 23.47
N ILE A 84 99.20 57.35 22.18
CA ILE A 84 100.24 57.56 21.16
C ILE A 84 101.58 56.76 21.21
N TYR A 85 101.87 56.02 20.12
CA TYR A 85 102.96 56.21 19.12
C TYR A 85 103.42 54.85 18.56
N ASN A 86 103.21 54.62 17.26
CA ASN A 86 104.29 54.48 16.28
C ASN A 86 103.77 54.10 14.88
N ARG A 87 104.27 54.84 13.88
CA ARG A 87 104.28 54.49 12.46
C ARG A 87 104.74 53.04 12.29
N THR A 88 104.01 52.21 11.53
CA THR A 88 104.49 51.23 10.52
C THR A 88 103.34 50.27 10.14
N THR A 89 102.44 50.65 9.22
CA THR A 89 101.65 49.73 8.38
C THR A 89 101.13 50.50 7.15
N VAL A 90 102.02 50.87 6.23
CA VAL A 90 101.64 51.43 4.90
C VAL A 90 101.52 50.31 3.85
N PHE A 91 101.37 49.05 4.28
CA PHE A 91 101.24 47.88 3.40
C PHE A 91 99.88 47.13 3.54
N THR A 92 98.86 47.79 4.09
CA THR A 92 97.46 47.30 4.10
C THR A 92 96.51 48.35 3.52
N GLN A 93 96.97 49.13 2.54
CA GLN A 93 96.13 50.07 1.81
C GLN A 93 95.94 49.55 0.39
N TYR A 94 94.68 49.32 0.03
CA TYR A 94 94.26 48.91 -1.31
C TYR A 94 94.78 49.91 -2.35
N THR A 95 95.29 49.40 -3.47
CA THR A 95 95.67 50.26 -4.59
C THR A 95 94.42 50.81 -5.30
N PRO A 96 94.48 51.94 -6.02
CA PRO A 96 93.38 52.39 -6.86
C PRO A 96 92.87 51.30 -7.81
N GLU A 97 93.76 50.43 -8.28
CA GLU A 97 93.43 49.27 -9.12
C GLU A 97 92.62 48.21 -8.37
N ASP A 98 92.92 47.96 -7.10
CA ASP A 98 92.14 47.07 -6.23
C ASP A 98 90.75 47.65 -5.92
N TRP A 99 90.65 48.98 -5.77
CA TRP A 99 89.37 49.69 -5.64
C TRP A 99 88.54 49.61 -6.93
N TYR A 100 89.15 49.81 -8.11
CA TYR A 100 88.47 49.65 -9.40
C TYR A 100 88.00 48.20 -9.63
N LYS A 101 88.84 47.21 -9.32
CA LYS A 101 88.45 45.78 -9.40
C LYS A 101 87.33 45.44 -8.42
N SER A 102 87.38 45.93 -7.18
CA SER A 102 86.32 45.72 -6.19
C SER A 102 84.99 46.33 -6.64
N ASN A 103 85.01 47.57 -7.15
CA ASN A 103 83.81 48.20 -7.70
C ASN A 103 83.30 47.48 -8.95
N GLN A 104 84.18 46.99 -9.82
CA GLN A 104 83.78 46.22 -10.99
C GLN A 104 83.12 44.88 -10.60
N THR A 105 83.60 44.22 -9.56
CA THR A 105 82.96 43.04 -8.97
C THR A 105 81.61 43.40 -8.35
N ASN A 106 81.53 44.47 -7.56
CA ASN A 106 80.28 44.96 -6.98
C ASN A 106 79.24 45.31 -8.06
N TYR A 107 79.65 45.92 -9.18
CA TYR A 107 78.74 46.21 -10.30
C TYR A 107 78.23 44.93 -10.97
N LYS A 108 79.08 43.91 -11.17
CA LYS A 108 78.67 42.60 -11.72
C LYS A 108 77.75 41.84 -10.76
N GLU A 109 78.01 41.89 -9.46
CA GLU A 109 77.13 41.31 -8.43
C GLU A 109 75.79 42.05 -8.36
N ALA A 110 75.79 43.37 -8.45
CA ALA A 110 74.57 44.17 -8.53
C ALA A 110 73.77 43.87 -9.81
N GLU A 111 74.44 43.74 -10.96
CA GLU A 111 73.80 43.41 -12.25
C GLU A 111 73.20 42.00 -12.25
N THR A 112 73.89 41.01 -11.67
CA THR A 112 73.34 39.65 -11.54
C THR A 112 72.19 39.60 -10.54
N SER A 113 72.27 40.30 -9.41
CA SER A 113 71.18 40.46 -8.46
C SER A 113 69.95 41.13 -9.09
N GLN A 114 70.17 42.20 -9.87
CA GLN A 114 69.11 42.90 -10.61
C GLN A 114 68.43 41.96 -11.62
N LYS A 115 69.21 41.25 -12.45
CA LYS A 115 68.67 40.27 -13.42
C LYS A 115 67.86 39.16 -12.73
N ASN A 116 68.32 38.66 -11.59
CA ASN A 116 67.59 37.67 -10.81
C ASN A 116 66.28 38.23 -10.24
N ALA A 117 66.28 39.48 -9.76
CA ALA A 117 65.07 40.15 -9.28
C ALA A 117 64.08 40.44 -10.41
N GLU A 118 64.56 40.84 -11.60
CA GLU A 118 63.75 41.01 -12.80
C GLU A 118 63.10 39.68 -13.22
N HIS A 119 63.88 38.59 -13.26
CA HIS A 119 63.36 37.25 -13.55
C HIS A 119 62.31 36.80 -12.52
N LEU A 120 62.59 36.97 -11.22
CA LEU A 120 61.65 36.65 -10.15
C LEU A 120 60.36 37.47 -10.26
N THR A 121 60.45 38.74 -10.66
CA THR A 121 59.29 39.60 -10.85
C THR A 121 58.43 39.08 -11.99
N VAL A 122 59.05 38.74 -13.14
CA VAL A 122 58.35 38.17 -14.29
C VAL A 122 57.70 36.82 -13.93
N ASP A 123 58.44 35.92 -13.28
CA ASP A 123 57.93 34.62 -12.84
C ASP A 123 56.76 34.77 -11.86
N THR A 124 56.86 35.70 -10.91
CA THR A 124 55.80 35.98 -9.94
C THR A 124 54.56 36.54 -10.64
N SER A 125 54.72 37.44 -11.61
CA SER A 125 53.59 37.95 -12.41
C SER A 125 52.93 36.84 -13.22
N LEU A 126 53.71 35.96 -13.87
CA LEU A 126 53.18 34.81 -14.60
C LEU A 126 52.45 33.84 -13.67
N LEU A 127 52.99 33.57 -12.48
CA LEU A 127 52.35 32.71 -11.48
C LEU A 127 51.02 33.30 -10.98
N ILE A 128 50.96 34.61 -10.74
CA ILE A 128 49.73 35.29 -10.34
C ILE A 128 48.66 35.13 -11.42
N GLU A 129 49.03 35.35 -12.69
CA GLU A 129 48.10 35.21 -13.82
C GLU A 129 47.63 33.76 -13.98
N ASP A 130 48.55 32.79 -13.92
CA ASP A 130 48.21 31.35 -13.98
C ASP A 130 47.22 30.97 -12.85
N LYS A 131 47.49 31.41 -11.62
CA LYS A 131 46.58 31.18 -10.49
C LYS A 131 45.24 31.87 -10.68
N TYR A 132 45.20 33.10 -11.19
CA TYR A 132 43.96 33.81 -11.46
C TYR A 132 43.11 33.06 -12.50
N GLN A 133 43.73 32.62 -13.60
CA GLN A 133 43.05 31.84 -14.63
C GLN A 133 42.56 30.49 -14.10
N GLN A 134 43.37 29.79 -13.31
CA GLN A 134 42.98 28.53 -12.70
C GLN A 134 41.79 28.71 -11.74
N THR A 135 41.84 29.70 -10.85
CA THR A 135 40.74 30.02 -9.92
C THR A 135 39.47 30.37 -10.67
N ARG A 136 39.56 31.19 -11.74
CA ARG A 136 38.40 31.55 -12.55
C ARG A 136 37.78 30.33 -13.24
N LYS A 137 38.60 29.45 -13.82
CA LYS A 137 38.14 28.20 -14.44
C LYS A 137 37.43 27.30 -13.43
N THR A 138 38.06 27.07 -12.27
CA THR A 138 37.49 26.24 -11.20
C THR A 138 36.18 26.84 -10.66
N GLN A 139 36.07 28.16 -10.51
CA GLN A 139 34.84 28.82 -10.10
C GLN A 139 33.70 28.59 -11.11
N VAL A 140 33.96 28.79 -12.41
CA VAL A 140 32.97 28.57 -13.46
C VAL A 140 32.52 27.12 -13.51
N GLU A 141 33.45 26.17 -13.39
CA GLU A 141 33.14 24.74 -13.36
C GLU A 141 32.31 24.37 -12.13
N SER A 142 32.65 24.90 -10.95
CA SER A 142 31.88 24.69 -9.72
C SER A 142 30.46 25.24 -9.83
N THR A 143 30.28 26.46 -10.33
CA THR A 143 28.95 27.05 -10.58
C THR A 143 28.13 26.21 -11.56
N LYS A 144 28.76 25.68 -12.62
CA LYS A 144 28.11 24.77 -13.57
C LYS A 144 27.67 23.47 -12.88
N ASN A 145 28.54 22.85 -12.08
CA ASN A 145 28.24 21.60 -11.38
C ASN A 145 27.11 21.79 -10.34
N LEU A 146 27.08 22.93 -9.64
CA LEU A 146 25.96 23.29 -8.76
C LEU A 146 24.63 23.44 -9.52
N GLY A 147 24.67 24.02 -10.72
CA GLY A 147 23.49 24.12 -11.57
C GLY A 147 22.97 22.75 -12.03
N VAL A 148 23.87 21.84 -12.43
CA VAL A 148 23.50 20.45 -12.74
C VAL A 148 22.87 19.77 -11.52
N ARG A 149 23.49 19.91 -10.34
CA ARG A 149 22.98 19.33 -9.10
C ARG A 149 21.60 19.86 -8.72
N ALA A 150 21.36 21.16 -8.86
CA ALA A 150 20.05 21.76 -8.61
C ALA A 150 18.97 21.17 -9.54
N ASN A 151 19.30 20.98 -10.83
CA ASN A 151 18.41 20.33 -11.79
C ASN A 151 18.12 18.87 -11.44
N ASP A 152 19.13 18.09 -11.02
CA ASP A 152 18.93 16.71 -10.58
C ASP A 152 17.99 16.64 -9.37
N ILE A 153 18.16 17.54 -8.39
CA ILE A 153 17.27 17.61 -7.23
C ILE A 153 15.86 18.01 -7.66
N ALA A 154 15.72 18.95 -8.59
CA ALA A 154 14.42 19.36 -9.13
C ALA A 154 13.70 18.19 -9.81
N PHE A 155 14.42 17.38 -10.60
CA PHE A 155 13.90 16.16 -11.21
C PHE A 155 13.40 15.16 -10.18
N TRP A 156 14.21 14.83 -9.16
CA TRP A 156 13.78 13.88 -8.13
C TRP A 156 12.63 14.40 -7.29
N LYS A 157 12.51 15.72 -7.09
CA LYS A 157 11.33 16.32 -6.47
C LYS A 157 10.08 16.13 -7.31
N SER A 158 10.15 16.32 -8.63
CA SER A 158 8.98 16.10 -9.49
C SER A 158 8.55 14.63 -9.49
N GLU A 159 9.50 13.70 -9.52
CA GLU A 159 9.20 12.26 -9.42
C GLU A 159 8.57 11.90 -8.06
N LEU A 160 9.11 12.42 -6.96
CA LEU A 160 8.54 12.22 -5.62
C LEU A 160 7.14 12.82 -5.47
N CYS A 161 6.90 14.03 -6.01
CA CYS A 161 5.57 14.63 -6.00
C CYS A 161 4.58 13.78 -6.80
N HIS A 162 4.97 13.34 -8.01
CA HIS A 162 4.11 12.51 -8.84
C HIS A 162 3.76 11.18 -8.16
N GLU A 163 4.75 10.47 -7.62
CA GLU A 163 4.52 9.20 -6.93
C GLU A 163 3.69 9.39 -5.65
N LEU A 164 3.85 10.53 -4.95
CA LEU A 164 3.04 10.86 -3.78
C LEU A 164 1.56 11.06 -4.15
N ASP A 165 1.29 11.81 -5.23
CA ASP A 165 -0.09 12.01 -5.73
C ASP A 165 -0.74 10.67 -6.11
N GLU A 166 0.02 9.79 -6.77
CA GLU A 166 -0.41 8.44 -7.12
C GLU A 166 -0.70 7.56 -5.88
N MET A 167 0.15 7.62 -4.86
CA MET A 167 -0.05 6.89 -3.59
C MET A 167 -1.28 7.40 -2.83
N VAL A 168 -1.49 8.71 -2.77
CA VAL A 168 -2.69 9.30 -2.18
C VAL A 168 -3.94 8.87 -2.94
N GLY A 169 -3.90 8.88 -4.27
CA GLY A 169 -4.99 8.41 -5.13
C GLY A 169 -5.37 6.95 -4.84
N GLU A 170 -4.38 6.05 -4.80
CA GLU A 170 -4.62 4.63 -4.52
C GLU A 170 -5.10 4.39 -3.09
N THR A 171 -4.57 5.13 -2.10
CA THR A 171 -5.02 5.06 -0.70
C THR A 171 -6.48 5.44 -0.53
N ASN A 172 -6.92 6.51 -1.23
CA ASN A 172 -8.32 6.91 -1.25
C ASN A 172 -9.19 5.84 -1.92
N ALA A 173 -8.75 5.29 -3.06
CA ALA A 173 -9.49 4.23 -3.75
C ALA A 173 -9.66 2.97 -2.88
N LEU A 174 -8.63 2.55 -2.14
CA LEU A 174 -8.73 1.42 -1.22
C LEU A 174 -9.66 1.73 -0.04
N THR A 175 -9.63 2.97 0.46
CA THR A 175 -10.54 3.43 1.52
C THR A 175 -12.00 3.34 1.08
N ASP A 176 -12.32 3.78 -0.15
CA ASP A 176 -13.68 3.72 -0.70
C ASP A 176 -14.18 2.27 -0.84
N VAL A 177 -13.35 1.37 -1.36
CA VAL A 177 -13.68 -0.05 -1.51
C VAL A 177 -13.85 -0.72 -0.13
N LYS A 178 -12.99 -0.38 0.85
CA LYS A 178 -13.14 -0.81 2.24
C LYS A 178 -14.48 -0.36 2.82
N SER A 179 -14.86 0.90 2.66
CA SER A 179 -16.16 1.40 3.16
C SER A 179 -17.36 0.73 2.49
N ARG A 180 -17.25 0.33 1.22
CA ARG A 180 -18.27 -0.49 0.55
C ARG A 180 -18.36 -1.90 1.13
N LEU A 181 -17.22 -2.51 1.45
CA LEU A 181 -17.16 -3.81 2.13
C LEU A 181 -17.74 -3.76 3.55
N GLU A 182 -17.45 -2.71 4.32
CA GLU A 182 -18.03 -2.48 5.66
C GLU A 182 -19.56 -2.37 5.59
N ARG A 183 -20.07 -1.66 4.57
CA ARG A 183 -21.51 -1.53 4.36
C ARG A 183 -22.16 -2.86 3.99
N ALA A 184 -21.58 -3.62 3.06
CA ALA A 184 -22.10 -4.93 2.67
C ALA A 184 -22.10 -5.90 3.86
N PHE A 185 -21.07 -5.85 4.71
CA PHE A 185 -21.01 -6.61 5.95
C PHE A 185 -22.16 -6.23 6.90
N ALA A 186 -22.38 -4.93 7.14
CA ALA A 186 -23.48 -4.47 8.00
C ALA A 186 -24.87 -4.82 7.42
N GLU A 187 -25.06 -4.70 6.11
CA GLU A 187 -26.31 -5.04 5.42
C GLU A 187 -26.64 -6.54 5.48
N SER A 188 -25.63 -7.40 5.62
CA SER A 188 -25.82 -8.86 5.76
C SER A 188 -26.42 -9.29 7.11
N GLU A 189 -26.44 -8.41 8.10
CA GLU A 189 -26.96 -8.72 9.43
C GLU A 189 -28.50 -8.81 9.45
N ALA A 190 -29.19 -7.95 8.70
CA ALA A 190 -30.65 -7.96 8.61
C ALA A 190 -31.21 -9.30 8.08
N PRO A 191 -30.74 -9.87 6.95
CA PRO A 191 -31.22 -11.18 6.49
C PRO A 191 -30.85 -12.32 7.46
N LEU A 192 -29.72 -12.23 8.18
CA LEU A 192 -29.37 -13.20 9.21
C LEU A 192 -30.40 -13.24 10.34
N GLN A 193 -30.80 -12.07 10.83
CA GLN A 193 -31.82 -11.94 11.87
C GLN A 193 -33.17 -12.50 11.40
N VAL A 194 -33.58 -12.19 10.17
CA VAL A 194 -34.83 -12.73 9.59
C VAL A 194 -34.80 -14.25 9.51
N ALA A 195 -33.70 -14.85 9.06
CA ALA A 195 -33.58 -16.31 8.99
C ALA A 195 -33.65 -16.96 10.38
N GLN A 196 -33.00 -16.35 11.38
CA GLN A 196 -33.06 -16.80 12.77
C GLN A 196 -34.46 -16.67 13.38
N GLU A 197 -35.14 -15.55 13.17
CA GLU A 197 -36.52 -15.35 13.62
C GLU A 197 -37.47 -16.36 12.97
N CYS A 198 -37.28 -16.66 11.69
CA CYS A 198 -38.06 -17.69 11.00
C CYS A 198 -37.89 -19.07 11.69
N LEU A 199 -36.66 -19.45 12.07
CA LEU A 199 -36.42 -20.67 12.83
C LEU A 199 -37.12 -20.65 14.19
N LEU A 200 -37.02 -19.56 14.96
CA LEU A 200 -37.70 -19.40 16.25
C LEU A 200 -39.23 -19.49 16.12
N HIS A 201 -39.81 -18.99 15.03
CA HIS A 201 -41.23 -19.11 14.77
C HIS A 201 -41.65 -20.55 14.44
N ARG A 202 -40.77 -21.33 13.81
CA ARG A 202 -41.03 -22.73 13.50
C ARG A 202 -40.96 -23.62 14.73
N GLU A 203 -40.08 -23.32 15.68
CA GLU A 203 -40.01 -24.02 16.97
C GLU A 203 -41.31 -23.91 17.79
N LYS A 204 -42.15 -22.90 17.51
CA LYS A 204 -43.47 -22.70 18.14
C LYS A 204 -44.57 -23.59 17.58
N ARG A 205 -44.31 -24.43 16.57
CA ARG A 205 -45.30 -25.37 16.04
C ARG A 205 -45.64 -26.44 17.08
N MET A 206 -46.87 -26.93 17.02
CA MET A 206 -47.45 -27.79 18.07
C MET A 206 -47.64 -29.22 17.58
N GLY A 207 -47.29 -30.19 18.44
CA GLY A 207 -47.56 -31.61 18.19
C GLY A 207 -46.91 -32.11 16.90
N ILE A 208 -47.71 -32.77 16.06
CA ILE A 208 -47.21 -33.38 14.81
C ILE A 208 -46.81 -32.35 13.74
N ASP A 209 -47.14 -31.07 13.91
CA ASP A 209 -46.72 -30.02 12.98
C ASP A 209 -45.29 -29.52 13.26
N LEU A 210 -44.70 -29.86 14.41
CA LEU A 210 -43.29 -29.62 14.72
C LEU A 210 -42.42 -30.66 14.02
N VAL A 211 -42.21 -30.45 12.72
CA VAL A 211 -41.45 -31.35 11.84
C VAL A 211 -40.23 -30.66 11.25
N HIS A 212 -39.15 -31.44 11.12
CA HIS A 212 -37.96 -31.07 10.38
C HIS A 212 -38.25 -31.17 8.87
N ASP A 213 -38.90 -30.14 8.35
CA ASP A 213 -39.24 -30.03 6.93
C ASP A 213 -38.10 -29.37 6.12
N ASP A 214 -38.28 -29.33 4.80
CA ASP A 214 -37.28 -28.74 3.90
C ASP A 214 -37.05 -27.25 4.19
N VAL A 215 -38.08 -26.50 4.65
CA VAL A 215 -37.93 -25.08 5.00
C VAL A 215 -36.95 -24.91 6.16
N GLU A 216 -37.06 -25.74 7.20
CA GLU A 216 -36.12 -25.68 8.33
C GLU A 216 -34.69 -25.99 7.89
N LYS A 217 -34.51 -27.02 7.06
CA LYS A 217 -33.21 -27.36 6.48
C LYS A 217 -32.63 -26.20 5.68
N GLN A 218 -33.44 -25.55 4.82
CA GLN A 218 -32.97 -24.43 4.01
C GLN A 218 -32.67 -23.19 4.86
N LEU A 219 -33.43 -22.94 5.93
CA LEU A 219 -33.19 -21.83 6.86
C LEU A 219 -31.88 -22.02 7.64
N PHE A 220 -31.57 -23.23 8.12
CA PHE A 220 -30.25 -23.51 8.72
C PHE A 220 -29.12 -23.26 7.72
N ALA A 221 -29.28 -23.75 6.49
CA ALA A 221 -28.30 -23.48 5.42
C ALA A 221 -28.18 -21.98 5.08
N GLU A 222 -29.26 -21.20 5.16
CA GLU A 222 -29.23 -19.73 5.00
C GLU A 222 -28.42 -19.05 6.10
N VAL A 223 -28.64 -19.42 7.37
CA VAL A 223 -27.84 -18.92 8.49
C VAL A 223 -26.36 -19.24 8.30
N ASP A 224 -26.02 -20.48 7.93
CA ASP A 224 -24.63 -20.91 7.72
C ASP A 224 -23.97 -20.17 6.54
N VAL A 225 -24.70 -20.00 5.44
CA VAL A 225 -24.22 -19.26 4.25
C VAL A 225 -23.96 -17.79 4.59
N ILE A 226 -24.88 -17.13 5.29
CA ILE A 226 -24.72 -15.71 5.64
C ILE A 226 -23.53 -15.53 6.59
N ARG A 227 -23.39 -16.37 7.62
CA ARG A 227 -22.22 -16.36 8.52
C ARG A 227 -20.92 -16.60 7.77
N SER A 228 -20.88 -17.56 6.85
CA SER A 228 -19.70 -17.80 6.02
C SER A 228 -19.34 -16.58 5.15
N CYS A 229 -20.33 -15.86 4.64
CA CYS A 229 -20.11 -14.62 3.89
C CYS A 229 -19.57 -13.51 4.79
N GLN A 230 -20.16 -13.31 5.97
CA GLN A 230 -19.71 -12.36 6.99
C GLN A 230 -18.24 -12.60 7.37
N GLU A 231 -17.86 -13.84 7.68
CA GLU A 231 -16.47 -14.19 8.00
C GLU A 231 -15.50 -13.88 6.86
N LYS A 232 -15.90 -14.12 5.61
CA LYS A 232 -15.04 -13.79 4.44
C LYS A 232 -14.88 -12.27 4.31
N MET A 233 -15.96 -11.51 4.45
CA MET A 233 -15.92 -10.04 4.40
C MET A 233 -15.04 -9.48 5.51
N GLU A 234 -15.16 -9.98 6.75
CA GLU A 234 -14.36 -9.56 7.89
C GLU A 234 -12.85 -9.79 7.67
N ARG A 235 -12.47 -10.97 7.15
CA ARG A 235 -11.06 -11.27 6.82
C ARG A 235 -10.50 -10.29 5.78
N PHE A 236 -11.30 -9.90 4.78
CA PHE A 236 -10.87 -8.93 3.78
C PHE A 236 -10.85 -7.49 4.30
N LEU A 237 -11.73 -7.13 5.23
CA LEU A 237 -11.65 -5.86 5.95
C LEU A 237 -10.33 -5.73 6.70
N GLU A 238 -9.88 -6.80 7.36
CA GLU A 238 -8.62 -6.78 8.09
C GLU A 238 -7.41 -6.65 7.15
N LYS A 239 -7.43 -7.37 6.02
CA LYS A 239 -6.43 -7.19 4.96
C LYS A 239 -6.40 -5.76 4.43
N ALA A 240 -7.56 -5.14 4.21
CA ALA A 240 -7.66 -3.77 3.72
C ALA A 240 -7.09 -2.76 4.73
N LYS A 241 -7.35 -2.94 6.03
CA LYS A 241 -6.75 -2.10 7.08
C LYS A 241 -5.23 -2.21 7.09
N GLY A 242 -4.69 -3.44 7.08
CA GLY A 242 -3.24 -3.66 7.05
C GLY A 242 -2.58 -3.05 5.80
N GLN A 243 -3.22 -3.15 4.64
CA GLN A 243 -2.71 -2.53 3.42
C GLN A 243 -2.75 -1.00 3.47
N LEU A 244 -3.79 -0.40 4.07
CA LEU A 244 -3.84 1.06 4.29
C LEU A 244 -2.70 1.54 5.20
N GLU A 245 -2.35 0.78 6.24
CA GLU A 245 -1.21 1.08 7.10
C GLU A 245 0.12 1.06 6.32
N SER A 246 0.32 0.05 5.47
CA SER A 246 1.49 -0.02 4.58
C SER A 246 1.54 1.16 3.60
N ASN A 247 0.40 1.53 2.99
CA ASN A 247 0.31 2.66 2.08
C ASN A 247 0.67 3.98 2.80
N TRP A 248 0.14 4.22 4.01
CA TRP A 248 0.48 5.41 4.80
C TRP A 248 1.95 5.45 5.21
N ALA A 249 2.55 4.31 5.55
CA ALA A 249 3.97 4.23 5.85
C ALA A 249 4.84 4.58 4.63
N ALA A 250 4.50 4.06 3.45
CA ALA A 250 5.17 4.41 2.20
C ALA A 250 4.99 5.90 1.85
N GLN A 251 3.77 6.42 1.98
CA GLN A 251 3.46 7.84 1.80
C GLN A 251 4.33 8.73 2.71
N HIS A 252 4.41 8.39 4.00
CA HIS A 252 5.22 9.15 4.96
C HIS A 252 6.71 9.16 4.59
N ASN A 253 7.24 8.05 4.09
CA ASN A 253 8.63 7.98 3.61
C ASN A 253 8.87 8.88 2.40
N LEU A 254 7.94 8.91 1.44
CA LEU A 254 8.00 9.82 0.29
C LEU A 254 7.96 11.29 0.72
N GLU A 255 7.05 11.65 1.63
CA GLU A 255 6.93 13.02 2.16
C GLU A 255 8.22 13.48 2.85
N LYS A 256 8.83 12.60 3.65
CA LYS A 256 10.10 12.88 4.32
C LYS A 256 11.24 13.08 3.32
N ASP A 257 11.35 12.22 2.31
CA ASP A 257 12.37 12.39 1.27
C ASP A 257 12.14 13.68 0.49
N LEU A 258 10.90 13.97 0.10
CA LEU A 258 10.53 15.19 -0.60
C LEU A 258 10.90 16.45 0.21
N ALA A 259 10.62 16.46 1.51
CA ALA A 259 11.00 17.57 2.39
C ALA A 259 12.52 17.77 2.43
N ASN A 260 13.30 16.69 2.53
CA ASN A 260 14.77 16.77 2.49
C ASN A 260 15.26 17.30 1.14
N LYS A 261 14.68 16.85 0.02
CA LYS A 261 15.01 17.33 -1.32
C LYS A 261 14.63 18.80 -1.51
N GLN A 262 13.54 19.28 -0.93
CA GLN A 262 13.16 20.69 -0.96
C GLN A 262 14.19 21.58 -0.25
N VAL A 263 14.68 21.16 0.93
CA VAL A 263 15.73 21.88 1.66
C VAL A 263 17.04 21.86 0.88
N ALA A 264 17.46 20.70 0.39
CA ALA A 264 18.68 20.56 -0.42
C ALA A 264 18.64 21.45 -1.67
N HIS A 265 17.51 21.46 -2.39
CA HIS A 265 17.33 22.32 -3.56
C HIS A 265 17.48 23.81 -3.20
N ARG A 266 16.91 24.27 -2.09
CA ARG A 266 17.03 25.68 -1.67
C ARG A 266 18.48 26.06 -1.36
N ILE A 267 19.25 25.14 -0.76
CA ILE A 267 20.66 25.35 -0.46
C ILE A 267 21.47 25.42 -1.76
N ASP A 268 21.31 24.43 -2.64
CA ASP A 268 22.09 24.35 -3.88
C ASP A 268 21.74 25.47 -4.86
N ASP A 269 20.46 25.84 -4.93
CA ASP A 269 20.00 27.01 -5.70
C ASP A 269 20.63 28.31 -5.17
N LYS A 270 20.65 28.50 -3.84
CA LYS A 270 21.34 29.65 -3.24
C LYS A 270 22.84 29.64 -3.59
N CYS A 271 23.50 28.48 -3.47
CA CYS A 271 24.92 28.33 -3.77
C CYS A 271 25.24 28.61 -5.24
N HIS A 272 24.39 28.16 -6.17
CA HIS A 272 24.53 28.41 -7.60
C HIS A 272 24.54 29.91 -7.94
N HIS A 273 23.77 30.71 -7.20
CA HIS A 273 23.66 32.17 -7.39
C HIS A 273 24.69 33.00 -6.61
N LEU A 274 25.61 32.38 -5.87
CA LEU A 274 26.68 33.11 -5.18
C LEU A 274 27.70 33.69 -6.17
N MET A 275 28.03 34.97 -5.98
CA MET A 275 29.04 35.71 -6.72
C MET A 275 30.14 36.19 -5.77
N ASN A 276 31.30 36.58 -6.32
CA ASN A 276 32.43 37.10 -5.54
C ASN A 276 32.10 38.38 -4.74
N THR A 277 31.01 39.07 -5.08
CA THR A 277 30.51 40.27 -4.40
C THR A 277 29.29 40.00 -3.52
N SER A 278 28.88 38.73 -3.37
CA SER A 278 27.72 38.37 -2.54
C SER A 278 27.98 38.64 -1.06
N GLN A 279 26.99 39.21 -0.38
CA GLN A 279 27.01 39.39 1.06
C GLN A 279 27.02 38.03 1.78
N GLY A 280 27.83 37.91 2.84
CA GLY A 280 27.88 36.69 3.67
C GLY A 280 28.79 35.57 3.15
N ILE A 281 29.61 35.81 2.12
CA ILE A 281 30.73 34.92 1.78
C ILE A 281 31.89 35.13 2.76
N GLY A 282 32.61 34.07 3.12
CA GLY A 282 33.71 34.14 4.08
C GLY A 282 34.47 32.83 4.21
N TYR A 283 35.49 32.82 5.05
CA TYR A 283 36.25 31.61 5.37
C TYR A 283 35.57 30.85 6.50
N TYR A 284 35.34 29.55 6.29
CA TYR A 284 34.74 28.65 7.27
C TYR A 284 35.73 27.55 7.63
N ARG A 285 35.84 27.24 8.93
CA ARG A 285 36.77 26.22 9.44
C ARG A 285 36.19 24.82 9.24
N GLY A 286 37.01 23.86 8.81
CA GLY A 286 36.65 22.44 8.78
C GLY A 286 35.91 21.99 7.52
N VAL A 287 35.69 22.88 6.54
CA VAL A 287 35.09 22.54 5.23
C VAL A 287 36.02 21.67 4.39
N GLU A 288 37.32 21.75 4.67
CA GLU A 288 38.37 20.92 4.10
C GLU A 288 38.36 19.47 4.62
N GLN A 289 37.63 19.18 5.70
CA GLN A 289 37.50 17.82 6.24
C GLN A 289 36.30 17.12 5.59
N ILE A 290 36.59 16.09 4.81
CA ILE A 290 35.57 15.22 4.22
C ILE A 290 35.23 14.15 5.25
N ASP A 291 33.99 14.15 5.74
CA ASP A 291 33.47 13.07 6.56
C ASP A 291 33.20 11.85 5.68
N ALA A 292 33.86 10.73 5.98
CA ALA A 292 33.73 9.49 5.22
C ALA A 292 32.35 8.81 5.35
N THR A 293 31.49 9.29 6.26
CA THR A 293 30.14 8.73 6.49
C THR A 293 29.03 9.40 5.66
N VAL A 294 29.36 10.44 4.87
CA VAL A 294 28.38 11.15 4.04
C VAL A 294 27.96 10.35 2.81
N SER A 295 26.74 10.60 2.33
CA SER A 295 26.22 9.96 1.12
C SER A 295 26.96 10.43 -0.14
N VAL A 296 27.09 9.52 -1.11
CA VAL A 296 27.59 9.81 -2.47
C VAL A 296 26.42 9.92 -3.45
N PRO A 297 26.59 10.52 -4.64
CA PRO A 297 25.50 10.69 -5.61
C PRO A 297 24.77 9.38 -5.95
N GLU A 298 25.48 8.27 -6.03
CA GLU A 298 24.93 6.95 -6.32
C GLU A 298 24.01 6.47 -5.19
N SER A 299 24.43 6.61 -3.93
CA SER A 299 23.61 6.20 -2.78
C SER A 299 22.43 7.15 -2.53
N TRP A 300 22.58 8.44 -2.83
CA TRP A 300 21.51 9.42 -2.78
C TRP A 300 20.41 9.13 -3.80
N THR A 301 20.79 8.83 -5.04
CA THR A 301 19.86 8.48 -6.12
C THR A 301 19.14 7.19 -5.79
N LYS A 302 19.89 6.18 -5.33
CA LYS A 302 19.34 4.89 -4.93
C LYS A 302 18.30 5.03 -3.81
N PHE A 303 18.57 5.85 -2.79
CA PHE A 303 17.63 6.04 -1.67
C PHE A 303 16.25 6.51 -2.14
N THR A 304 16.19 7.52 -3.01
CA THR A 304 14.92 8.02 -3.54
C THR A 304 14.25 7.01 -4.47
N ASN A 305 15.04 6.35 -5.32
CA ASN A 305 14.54 5.31 -6.19
C ASN A 305 13.94 4.13 -5.40
N ASP A 306 14.58 3.69 -4.31
CA ASP A 306 14.10 2.61 -3.46
C ASP A 306 12.78 2.98 -2.76
N ASN A 307 12.61 4.24 -2.32
CA ASN A 307 11.35 4.72 -1.76
C ASN A 307 10.22 4.71 -2.80
N ILE A 308 10.51 5.14 -4.04
CA ILE A 308 9.53 5.12 -5.14
C ILE A 308 9.16 3.67 -5.49
N LEU A 309 10.12 2.76 -5.59
CA LEU A 309 9.85 1.35 -5.87
C LEU A 309 9.02 0.69 -4.77
N LEU A 310 9.29 1.01 -3.50
CA LEU A 310 8.46 0.56 -2.39
C LEU A 310 7.01 1.05 -2.55
N SER A 311 6.83 2.35 -2.78
CA SER A 311 5.51 2.95 -3.03
C SER A 311 4.76 2.25 -4.18
N GLN A 312 5.43 2.05 -5.31
CA GLN A 312 4.85 1.35 -6.46
C GLN A 312 4.45 -0.09 -6.15
N SER A 313 5.25 -0.80 -5.35
CA SER A 313 4.93 -2.17 -4.93
C SER A 313 3.71 -2.24 -4.01
N GLU A 314 3.58 -1.30 -3.07
CA GLU A 314 2.42 -1.18 -2.18
C GLU A 314 1.15 -0.78 -2.96
N ARG A 315 1.27 0.16 -3.92
CA ARG A 315 0.15 0.51 -4.81
C ARG A 315 -0.32 -0.69 -5.63
N ALA A 316 0.60 -1.49 -6.17
CA ALA A 316 0.24 -2.68 -6.93
C ALA A 316 -0.46 -3.74 -6.05
N ALA A 317 0.00 -3.93 -4.81
CA ALA A 317 -0.65 -4.80 -3.84
C ALA A 317 -2.05 -4.29 -3.46
N SER A 318 -2.18 -2.98 -3.21
CA SER A 318 -3.45 -2.30 -2.93
C SER A 318 -4.45 -2.44 -4.09
N ALA A 319 -4.03 -2.20 -5.32
CA ALA A 319 -4.88 -2.34 -6.50
C ALA A 319 -5.39 -3.78 -6.67
N LYS A 320 -4.52 -4.77 -6.48
CA LYS A 320 -4.90 -6.18 -6.50
C LYS A 320 -5.92 -6.50 -5.40
N LEU A 321 -5.71 -6.00 -4.17
CA LEU A 321 -6.63 -6.22 -3.06
C LEU A 321 -8.01 -5.61 -3.34
N ARG A 322 -8.06 -4.42 -3.96
CA ARG A 322 -9.34 -3.83 -4.39
C ARG A 322 -10.08 -4.75 -5.35
N ASP A 323 -9.42 -5.26 -6.37
CA ASP A 323 -10.04 -6.20 -7.32
C ASP A 323 -10.54 -7.48 -6.63
N GLU A 324 -9.78 -8.01 -5.67
CA GLU A 324 -10.22 -9.16 -4.86
C GLU A 324 -11.46 -8.83 -4.01
N ILE A 325 -11.53 -7.64 -3.41
CA ILE A 325 -12.69 -7.19 -2.62
C ILE A 325 -13.93 -7.01 -3.51
N GLU A 326 -13.79 -6.41 -4.70
CA GLU A 326 -14.90 -6.26 -5.65
C GLU A 326 -15.47 -7.63 -6.06
N ASN A 327 -14.58 -8.58 -6.38
CA ASN A 327 -15.00 -9.94 -6.69
C ASN A 327 -15.68 -10.61 -5.49
N LEU A 328 -15.17 -10.42 -4.27
CA LEU A 328 -15.78 -10.95 -3.06
C LEU A 328 -17.19 -10.41 -2.85
N LEU A 329 -17.42 -9.11 -3.06
CA LEU A 329 -18.74 -8.50 -2.93
C LEU A 329 -19.75 -9.16 -3.87
N VAL A 330 -19.38 -9.38 -5.13
CA VAL A 330 -20.24 -10.06 -6.10
C VAL A 330 -20.49 -11.52 -5.71
N LEU A 331 -19.45 -12.25 -5.28
CA LEU A 331 -19.56 -13.65 -4.89
C LEU A 331 -20.47 -13.85 -3.68
N THR A 332 -20.29 -13.04 -2.64
CA THR A 332 -21.08 -13.12 -1.40
C THR A 332 -22.53 -12.72 -1.63
N ALA A 333 -22.78 -11.66 -2.41
CA ALA A 333 -24.13 -11.26 -2.79
C ALA A 333 -24.87 -12.38 -3.56
N ASN A 334 -24.20 -13.01 -4.53
CA ASN A 334 -24.79 -14.11 -5.30
C ASN A 334 -25.07 -15.35 -4.45
N GLU A 335 -24.17 -15.69 -3.52
CA GLU A 335 -24.33 -16.84 -2.64
C GLU A 335 -25.51 -16.65 -1.68
N MET A 336 -25.59 -15.49 -1.01
CA MET A 336 -26.73 -15.14 -0.15
C MET A 336 -28.05 -15.11 -0.95
N TRP A 337 -28.04 -14.50 -2.13
CA TRP A 337 -29.22 -14.43 -3.00
C TRP A 337 -29.70 -15.82 -3.44
N ARG A 338 -28.77 -16.71 -3.82
CA ARG A 338 -29.12 -18.08 -4.19
C ARG A 338 -29.80 -18.80 -3.03
N GLN A 339 -29.25 -18.70 -1.83
CA GLN A 339 -29.78 -19.40 -0.66
C GLN A 339 -31.13 -18.83 -0.23
N PHE A 340 -31.31 -17.50 -0.26
CA PHE A 340 -32.60 -16.85 -0.07
C PHE A 340 -33.68 -17.39 -1.02
N ASN A 341 -33.36 -17.58 -2.30
CA ASN A 341 -34.32 -18.15 -3.27
C ASN A 341 -34.66 -19.60 -2.94
N MET A 342 -33.70 -20.41 -2.51
CA MET A 342 -33.95 -21.80 -2.10
C MET A 342 -34.90 -21.88 -0.91
N VAL A 343 -34.72 -21.00 0.09
CA VAL A 343 -35.62 -20.88 1.25
C VAL A 343 -37.02 -20.47 0.83
N ASN A 344 -37.16 -19.48 -0.06
CA ASN A 344 -38.47 -19.03 -0.53
C ASN A 344 -39.22 -20.09 -1.35
N VAL A 345 -38.52 -20.88 -2.15
CA VAL A 345 -39.11 -22.03 -2.86
C VAL A 345 -39.60 -23.07 -1.87
N ALA A 346 -38.80 -23.40 -0.86
CA ALA A 346 -39.21 -24.33 0.20
C ALA A 346 -40.46 -23.82 0.94
N PHE A 347 -40.50 -22.53 1.30
CA PHE A 347 -41.67 -21.92 1.94
C PHE A 347 -42.91 -22.01 1.05
N THR A 348 -42.78 -21.68 -0.23
CA THR A 348 -43.88 -21.75 -1.20
C THR A 348 -44.48 -23.15 -1.27
N ASN A 349 -43.63 -24.17 -1.33
CA ASN A 349 -44.05 -25.58 -1.33
C ASN A 349 -44.75 -25.95 -0.02
N ARG A 350 -44.17 -25.60 1.14
CA ARG A 350 -44.75 -25.95 2.45
C ARG A 350 -46.08 -25.27 2.72
N ILE A 351 -46.24 -24.03 2.27
CA ILE A 351 -47.51 -23.29 2.34
C ILE A 351 -48.57 -23.98 1.48
N ALA A 352 -48.22 -24.40 0.26
CA ALA A 352 -49.13 -25.13 -0.63
C ALA A 352 -49.59 -26.46 -0.02
N GLU A 353 -48.64 -27.26 0.50
CA GLU A 353 -48.93 -28.53 1.19
C GLU A 353 -49.86 -28.34 2.39
N THR A 354 -49.57 -27.37 3.25
CA THR A 354 -50.36 -27.08 4.45
C THR A 354 -51.78 -26.60 4.09
N THR A 355 -51.89 -25.78 3.05
CA THR A 355 -53.17 -25.28 2.55
C THR A 355 -54.02 -26.41 1.97
N ASP A 356 -53.42 -27.32 1.22
CA ASP A 356 -54.11 -28.49 0.66
C ASP A 356 -54.58 -29.47 1.75
N ALA A 357 -53.71 -29.75 2.74
CA ALA A 357 -54.07 -30.58 3.89
C ALA A 357 -55.26 -29.98 4.67
N LYS A 358 -55.24 -28.67 4.96
CA LYS A 358 -56.35 -27.95 5.58
C LYS A 358 -57.65 -28.10 4.78
N ARG A 359 -57.59 -27.88 3.45
CA ARG A 359 -58.75 -27.99 2.56
C ARG A 359 -59.35 -29.40 2.58
N LYS A 360 -58.49 -30.43 2.54
CA LYS A 360 -58.91 -31.83 2.64
C LYS A 360 -59.59 -32.12 3.98
N ILE A 361 -59.00 -31.70 5.09
CA ILE A 361 -59.58 -31.89 6.44
C ILE A 361 -60.94 -31.19 6.55
N GLN A 362 -61.06 -29.95 6.06
CA GLN A 362 -62.34 -29.23 6.04
C GLN A 362 -63.40 -29.97 5.21
N THR A 363 -63.01 -30.54 4.07
CA THR A 363 -63.91 -31.34 3.23
C THR A 363 -64.37 -32.61 3.95
N HIS A 364 -63.46 -33.31 4.63
CA HIS A 364 -63.79 -34.50 5.42
C HIS A 364 -64.71 -34.16 6.58
N LEU A 365 -64.46 -33.05 7.29
CA LEU A 365 -65.33 -32.57 8.37
C LEU A 365 -66.76 -32.36 7.88
N THR A 366 -66.96 -31.69 6.74
CA THR A 366 -68.30 -31.50 6.16
C THR A 366 -68.99 -32.83 5.86
N LYS A 367 -68.27 -33.81 5.28
CA LYS A 367 -68.82 -35.13 4.99
C LYS A 367 -69.21 -35.89 6.26
N THR A 368 -68.34 -35.92 7.26
CA THR A 368 -68.61 -36.59 8.54
C THR A 368 -69.79 -35.95 9.27
N LEU A 369 -69.91 -34.62 9.27
CA LEU A 369 -71.09 -33.95 9.86
C LEU A 369 -72.39 -34.32 9.12
N GLN A 370 -72.35 -34.44 7.79
CA GLN A 370 -73.49 -34.89 7.01
C GLN A 370 -73.86 -36.35 7.31
N GLU A 371 -72.87 -37.24 7.49
CA GLU A 371 -73.09 -38.64 7.87
C GLU A 371 -73.67 -38.76 9.29
N ILE A 372 -73.19 -37.95 10.23
CA ILE A 372 -73.75 -37.87 11.59
C ILE A 372 -75.23 -37.49 11.51
N PHE A 373 -75.55 -36.39 10.81
CA PHE A 373 -76.94 -35.95 10.65
C PHE A 373 -77.83 -37.03 10.01
N GLN A 374 -77.34 -37.68 8.95
CA GLN A 374 -78.08 -38.75 8.29
C GLN A 374 -78.30 -39.95 9.23
N THR A 375 -77.31 -40.29 10.05
CA THR A 375 -77.40 -41.37 11.03
C THR A 375 -78.39 -41.03 12.15
N GLU A 376 -78.36 -39.80 12.66
CA GLU A 376 -79.33 -39.31 13.65
C GLU A 376 -80.76 -39.34 13.11
N LYS A 377 -80.96 -38.92 11.86
CA LYS A 377 -82.25 -39.02 11.18
C LYS A 377 -82.71 -40.47 11.05
N ASN A 378 -81.82 -41.37 10.64
CA ASN A 378 -82.13 -42.81 10.54
C ASN A 378 -82.53 -43.39 11.91
N ILE A 379 -81.88 -42.97 13.01
CA ILE A 379 -82.27 -43.38 14.36
C ILE A 379 -83.68 -42.92 14.70
N GLU A 380 -84.04 -41.67 14.38
CA GLU A 380 -85.41 -41.17 14.64
C GLU A 380 -86.45 -41.88 13.77
N ASP A 381 -86.13 -42.16 12.51
CA ASP A 381 -87.00 -42.93 11.61
C ASP A 381 -87.22 -44.36 12.14
N ILE A 382 -86.18 -45.02 12.66
CA ILE A 382 -86.28 -46.34 13.31
C ILE A 382 -87.12 -46.26 14.59
N LYS A 383 -86.87 -45.26 15.46
CA LYS A 383 -87.67 -45.06 16.68
C LYS A 383 -89.14 -44.84 16.34
N LYS A 384 -89.43 -44.07 15.30
CA LYS A 384 -90.79 -43.86 14.79
C LYS A 384 -91.39 -45.17 14.29
N ALA A 385 -90.67 -45.94 13.48
CA ALA A 385 -91.15 -47.24 13.00
C ALA A 385 -91.47 -48.21 14.15
N ILE A 386 -90.66 -48.26 15.21
CA ILE A 386 -90.94 -49.05 16.42
C ILE A 386 -92.22 -48.56 17.11
N ARG A 387 -92.39 -47.24 17.29
CA ARG A 387 -93.62 -46.66 17.85
C ARG A 387 -94.84 -47.03 17.02
N ASP A 388 -94.73 -46.95 15.69
CA ASP A 388 -95.79 -47.23 14.74
C ASP A 388 -96.18 -48.74 14.73
N GLN A 389 -95.24 -49.65 15.03
CA GLN A 389 -95.52 -51.08 15.20
C GLN A 389 -96.14 -51.43 16.57
N GLY A 390 -96.08 -50.54 17.55
CA GLY A 390 -96.65 -50.76 18.89
C GLY A 390 -98.16 -51.01 18.89
N PRO A 391 -98.99 -50.14 18.28
CA PRO A 391 -100.45 -50.34 18.21
C PRO A 391 -100.90 -51.67 17.59
N PRO A 392 -100.44 -52.10 16.39
CA PRO A 392 -100.85 -53.38 15.83
C PRO A 392 -100.38 -54.57 16.68
N LEU A 393 -99.20 -54.50 17.31
CA LEU A 393 -98.74 -55.54 18.24
C LEU A 393 -99.64 -55.64 19.48
N LYS A 394 -100.02 -54.50 20.08
CA LYS A 394 -100.99 -54.48 21.20
C LYS A 394 -102.32 -55.10 20.80
N VAL A 395 -102.84 -54.78 19.62
CA VAL A 395 -104.08 -55.39 19.10
C VAL A 395 -103.94 -56.90 18.97
N ALA A 396 -102.82 -57.38 18.41
CA ALA A 396 -102.55 -58.81 18.30
C ALA A 396 -102.48 -59.50 19.67
N GLN A 397 -101.77 -58.90 20.64
CA GLN A 397 -101.66 -59.42 22.01
C GLN A 397 -103.00 -59.43 22.75
N THR A 398 -103.77 -58.34 22.70
CA THR A 398 -105.11 -58.28 23.33
C THR A 398 -106.06 -59.30 22.70
N ARG A 399 -106.04 -59.45 21.38
CA ARG A 399 -106.83 -60.49 20.68
C ARG A 399 -106.43 -61.89 21.15
N LEU A 400 -105.13 -62.15 21.34
CA LEU A 400 -104.65 -63.44 21.81
C LEU A 400 -105.08 -63.69 23.26
N ASP A 401 -104.94 -62.70 24.16
CA ASP A 401 -105.32 -62.77 25.57
C ASP A 401 -106.81 -63.06 25.76
N GLU A 402 -107.69 -62.30 25.11
CA GLU A 402 -109.15 -62.53 25.16
C GLU A 402 -109.51 -63.96 24.70
N ARG A 403 -108.78 -64.49 23.72
CA ARG A 403 -108.99 -65.87 23.21
C ARG A 403 -108.49 -66.95 24.18
N THR A 404 -107.63 -66.64 25.15
CA THR A 404 -107.22 -67.59 26.20
C THR A 404 -108.31 -67.86 27.24
N ARG A 405 -109.34 -67.00 27.31
CA ARG A 405 -110.47 -67.11 28.25
C ARG A 405 -111.62 -67.99 27.75
N ARG A 406 -111.45 -68.67 26.61
CA ARG A 406 -112.46 -69.56 26.03
C ARG A 406 -112.65 -70.80 26.92
N PRO A 407 -113.89 -71.21 27.22
CA PRO A 407 -114.13 -72.34 28.11
C PRO A 407 -113.93 -73.70 27.40
N ASN A 408 -113.36 -74.67 28.14
CA ASN A 408 -113.29 -76.09 27.78
C ASN A 408 -112.71 -76.36 26.37
N MET A 409 -113.44 -77.10 25.52
CA MET A 409 -113.02 -77.53 24.18
C MET A 409 -112.84 -76.37 23.19
N GLU A 410 -113.43 -75.20 23.47
CA GLU A 410 -113.30 -74.00 22.62
C GLU A 410 -111.94 -73.29 22.79
N LEU A 411 -111.10 -73.72 23.76
CA LEU A 411 -109.70 -73.30 23.88
C LEU A 411 -108.82 -73.99 22.83
N CYS A 412 -109.18 -73.78 21.56
CA CYS A 412 -108.54 -74.36 20.39
C CYS A 412 -107.43 -73.44 19.85
N ARG A 413 -106.27 -74.03 19.52
CA ARG A 413 -105.20 -73.36 18.77
C ARG A 413 -105.48 -73.42 17.28
N ASP A 414 -106.16 -72.39 16.76
CA ASP A 414 -106.50 -72.27 15.35
C ASP A 414 -105.46 -71.44 14.56
N THR A 415 -105.63 -71.39 13.24
CA THR A 415 -104.73 -70.68 12.32
C THR A 415 -104.62 -69.18 12.63
N ALA A 416 -105.64 -68.60 13.26
CA ALA A 416 -105.63 -67.20 13.69
C ALA A 416 -104.75 -66.94 14.93
N GLN A 417 -104.38 -67.95 15.71
CA GLN A 417 -103.44 -67.83 16.85
C GLN A 417 -101.98 -68.11 16.49
N LEU A 418 -101.72 -68.73 15.33
CA LEU A 418 -100.38 -69.23 14.97
C LEU A 418 -99.52 -68.26 14.14
N ARG A 419 -100.02 -67.05 13.83
CA ARG A 419 -99.35 -66.10 12.94
C ARG A 419 -99.02 -64.78 13.61
#